data_AF-A0A074MA46-F1
#
_entry.id   AF-A0A074MA46-F1
#
_cell.length_a   1.000
_cell.length_b   1.000
_cell.length_c   1.000
_cell.angle_alpha   90.00
_cell.angle_beta   90.00
_cell.angle_gamma   90.00
#
_symmetry.space_group_name_H-M   'P 1'
#
loop_
_entity.id
_entity.type
_entity.pdbx_description
1 polymer ?
#
loop_
_entity_poly.entity_id
_entity_poly.type
_entity_poly.pdbx_seq_one_letter_code
_entity_poly.pdbx_strand_id
1 'polypeptide(L)'
;MVAVLAGALLIGGCFESEVPSYRYRLSVEVETPEGLKTGSSVIEVGATVAGAGTVVVNGRTRKSVRGEAVAVDLPDGQTLFALLRSENEIDWAANIMFLLSRKYRGDDGYERTVYAIRRHKGVRELPMVIPVGGGAMRRDGRPMLVTFGDEADPMSVEKVDPLNLAATFGEGVSLKRITVQATDDPVTTGIEERLGWIPGQREGMLDGRRNNTIKAENPLANSLSSYDFSKGLIR
;
A
#
# COMPACT_ATOMS: atom_id res chain seq x y z
N MET A 1 49.37 -26.93 36.32
CA MET A 1 48.97 -27.05 34.90
C MET A 1 47.50 -26.69 34.80
N VAL A 2 47.27 -25.57 34.10
CA VAL A 2 46.05 -24.96 33.57
C VAL A 2 44.69 -25.58 33.95
N ALA A 3 43.90 -24.84 34.74
CA ALA A 3 42.44 -24.96 34.77
C ALA A 3 41.87 -23.98 33.72
N VAL A 4 41.28 -24.52 32.65
CA VAL A 4 40.58 -23.72 31.63
C VAL A 4 39.13 -23.55 32.08
N LEU A 5 38.81 -22.35 32.60
CA LEU A 5 37.44 -21.88 32.77
C LEU A 5 36.85 -21.59 31.39
N ALA A 6 36.03 -22.50 30.87
CA ALA A 6 35.20 -22.24 29.70
C ALA A 6 34.03 -21.33 30.12
N GLY A 7 34.23 -20.01 29.99
CA GLY A 7 33.16 -19.03 30.10
C GLY A 7 32.23 -19.17 28.89
N ALA A 8 31.03 -19.71 29.11
CA ALA A 8 29.98 -19.73 28.11
C ALA A 8 29.52 -18.29 27.84
N LEU A 9 29.90 -17.73 26.68
CA LEU A 9 29.23 -16.56 26.12
C LEU A 9 27.78 -16.97 25.80
N LEU A 10 26.84 -16.54 26.63
CA LEU A 10 25.43 -16.49 26.27
C LEU A 10 25.29 -15.41 25.19
N ILE A 11 25.37 -15.82 23.92
CA ILE A 11 24.97 -14.98 22.80
C ILE A 11 23.46 -14.79 22.96
N GLY A 12 23.07 -13.64 23.54
CA GLY A 12 21.69 -13.19 23.57
C GLY A 12 21.22 -13.01 22.13
N GLY A 13 20.64 -14.06 21.56
CA GLY A 13 20.01 -13.97 20.25
C GLY A 13 18.92 -12.91 20.31
N CYS A 14 19.02 -11.89 19.47
CA CYS A 14 17.86 -11.09 19.10
C CYS A 14 16.85 -12.05 18.45
N PHE A 15 15.88 -12.55 19.23
CA PHE A 15 14.83 -13.43 18.73
C PHE A 15 13.82 -12.60 17.94
N GLU A 16 14.19 -12.17 16.75
CA GLU A 16 13.24 -11.62 15.79
C GLU A 16 12.42 -12.79 15.22
N SER A 17 11.10 -12.77 15.44
CA SER A 17 10.21 -13.81 14.91
C SER A 17 9.69 -13.34 13.57
N GLU A 18 10.05 -14.06 12.50
CA GLU A 18 9.58 -13.78 11.15
C GLU A 18 8.11 -14.20 11.04
N VAL A 19 7.22 -13.22 10.89
CA VAL A 19 5.79 -13.48 10.69
C VAL A 19 5.59 -13.78 9.21
N PRO A 20 4.86 -14.85 8.83
CA PRO A 20 4.68 -15.18 7.42
C PRO A 20 4.06 -14.00 6.67
N SER A 21 4.55 -13.73 5.46
CA SER A 21 3.91 -12.75 4.59
C SER A 21 2.52 -13.23 4.17
N TYR A 22 1.69 -12.28 3.73
CA TYR A 22 0.42 -12.58 3.08
C TYR A 22 0.25 -11.70 1.85
N ARG A 23 -0.57 -12.17 0.91
CA ARG A 23 -0.93 -11.41 -0.29
C ARG A 23 -2.41 -11.10 -0.32
N TYR A 24 -2.74 -9.98 -0.91
CA TYR A 24 -4.12 -9.65 -1.25
C TYR A 24 -4.19 -9.02 -2.62
N ARG A 25 -5.26 -9.32 -3.35
CA ARG A 25 -5.64 -8.65 -4.58
C ARG A 25 -6.44 -7.41 -4.21
N LEU A 26 -6.00 -6.25 -4.68
CA LEU A 26 -6.77 -5.00 -4.74
C LEU A 26 -7.41 -4.93 -6.12
N SER A 27 -8.71 -4.64 -6.20
CA SER A 27 -9.43 -4.49 -7.47
C SER A 27 -10.26 -3.23 -7.47
N VAL A 28 -10.24 -2.51 -8.58
CA VAL A 28 -10.96 -1.25 -8.79
C VAL A 28 -11.88 -1.45 -9.97
N GLU A 29 -13.17 -1.19 -9.76
CA GLU A 29 -14.20 -1.29 -10.78
C GLU A 29 -14.78 0.09 -11.07
N VAL A 30 -14.77 0.48 -12.35
CA VAL A 30 -15.27 1.77 -12.84
C VAL A 30 -16.36 1.51 -13.87
N GLU A 31 -17.54 2.07 -13.64
CA GLU A 31 -18.61 2.08 -14.63
C GLU A 31 -18.36 3.22 -15.62
N THR A 32 -18.44 2.92 -16.91
CA THR A 32 -18.35 3.89 -18.00
C THR A 32 -19.51 3.69 -18.98
N PRO A 33 -19.76 4.65 -19.88
CA PRO A 33 -20.77 4.49 -20.94
C PRO A 33 -20.55 3.25 -21.84
N GLU A 34 -19.31 2.76 -21.93
CA GLU A 34 -18.95 1.55 -22.69
C GLU A 34 -19.09 0.25 -21.89
N GLY A 35 -19.41 0.34 -20.60
CA GLY A 35 -19.51 -0.79 -19.68
C GLY A 35 -18.48 -0.75 -18.55
N LEU A 36 -18.40 -1.86 -17.81
CA LEU A 36 -17.53 -1.95 -16.65
C LEU A 36 -16.06 -2.11 -17.08
N LYS A 37 -15.19 -1.20 -16.64
CA LYS A 37 -13.73 -1.35 -16.71
C LYS A 37 -13.19 -1.79 -15.35
N THR A 38 -12.14 -2.60 -15.34
CA THR A 38 -11.59 -3.16 -14.10
C THR A 38 -10.08 -3.27 -14.18
N GLY A 39 -9.41 -2.85 -13.11
CA GLY A 39 -8.00 -3.09 -12.88
C GLY A 39 -7.78 -3.84 -11.58
N SER A 40 -6.68 -4.60 -11.48
CA SER A 40 -6.30 -5.24 -10.22
C SER A 40 -4.80 -5.38 -10.06
N SER A 41 -4.34 -5.40 -8.81
CA SER A 41 -2.95 -5.62 -8.43
C SER A 41 -2.90 -6.54 -7.21
N VAL A 42 -1.97 -7.49 -7.21
CA VAL A 42 -1.69 -8.38 -6.08
C VAL A 42 -0.51 -7.79 -5.31
N ILE A 43 -0.76 -7.48 -4.04
CA ILE A 43 0.18 -6.83 -3.13
C ILE A 43 0.56 -7.82 -2.03
N GLU A 44 1.86 -7.99 -1.80
CA GLU A 44 2.41 -8.76 -0.68
C GLU A 44 2.77 -7.83 0.49
N VAL A 45 2.41 -8.26 1.69
CA VAL A 45 2.76 -7.59 2.93
C VAL A 45 3.57 -8.55 3.79
N GLY A 46 4.80 -8.14 4.10
CA GLY A 46 5.67 -8.79 5.06
C GLY A 46 5.67 -8.06 6.40
N ALA A 47 6.11 -8.74 7.45
CA ALA A 47 6.30 -8.12 8.74
C ALA A 47 7.39 -8.81 9.54
N THR A 48 8.18 -7.99 10.23
CA THR A 48 9.21 -8.42 11.14
C THR A 48 8.84 -7.94 12.54
N VAL A 49 8.81 -8.86 13.51
CA VAL A 49 8.40 -8.57 14.89
C VAL A 49 9.58 -8.73 15.82
N ALA A 50 9.94 -7.63 16.50
CA ALA A 50 11.02 -7.62 17.47
C ALA A 50 10.68 -8.47 18.71
N GLY A 51 11.62 -9.32 19.12
CA GLY A 51 11.45 -10.28 20.21
C GLY A 51 11.14 -9.67 21.58
N ALA A 52 10.60 -10.51 22.48
CA ALA A 52 10.43 -10.16 23.89
C ALA A 52 11.79 -9.82 24.53
N GLY A 53 11.89 -8.66 25.19
CA GLY A 53 13.11 -8.18 25.85
C GLY A 53 13.97 -7.20 25.04
N THR A 54 13.59 -6.90 23.79
CA THR A 54 14.24 -5.85 22.99
C THR A 54 13.75 -4.45 23.40
N VAL A 55 14.69 -3.51 23.63
CA VAL A 55 14.35 -2.08 23.78
C VAL A 55 14.07 -1.53 22.38
N VAL A 56 12.80 -1.55 21.97
CA VAL A 56 12.41 -1.10 20.64
C VAL A 56 12.09 0.40 20.66
N VAL A 57 12.97 1.22 20.07
CA VAL A 57 12.79 2.68 20.00
C VAL A 57 11.67 3.08 19.02
N ASN A 58 11.38 2.25 18.00
CA ASN A 58 10.47 2.57 16.89
C ASN A 58 9.28 1.60 16.71
N GLY A 59 8.82 0.98 17.80
CA GLY A 59 7.68 0.05 17.78
C GLY A 59 8.03 -1.39 17.38
N ARG A 60 7.30 -2.37 17.92
CA ARG A 60 7.68 -3.81 17.88
C ARG A 60 7.49 -4.49 16.53
N THR A 61 6.90 -3.83 15.53
CA THR A 61 6.58 -4.44 14.23
C THR A 61 6.97 -3.52 13.09
N ARG A 62 7.85 -3.99 12.22
CA ARG A 62 8.20 -3.34 10.96
C ARG A 62 7.48 -4.05 9.82
N LYS A 63 6.70 -3.33 9.04
CA LYS A 63 6.02 -3.88 7.85
C LYS A 63 6.80 -3.58 6.59
N SER A 64 6.69 -4.45 5.61
CA SER A 64 7.17 -4.24 4.24
C SER A 64 6.03 -4.48 3.25
N VAL A 65 6.09 -3.79 2.11
CA VAL A 65 5.13 -3.95 1.02
C VAL A 65 5.90 -4.27 -0.25
N ARG A 66 5.44 -5.26 -0.98
CA ARG A 66 5.87 -5.58 -2.34
C ARG A 66 4.66 -5.61 -3.27
N GLY A 67 4.61 -4.74 -4.26
CA GLY A 67 3.50 -4.63 -5.21
C GLY A 67 3.43 -3.27 -5.89
N GLU A 68 2.42 -3.10 -6.74
CA GLU A 68 2.21 -1.89 -7.52
C GLU A 68 0.78 -1.35 -7.38
N ALA A 69 0.60 -0.06 -7.69
CA ALA A 69 -0.69 0.58 -7.80
C ALA A 69 -1.56 -0.10 -8.85
N VAL A 70 -2.87 -0.04 -8.67
CA VAL A 70 -3.81 -0.56 -9.66
C VAL A 70 -3.97 0.47 -10.77
N ALA A 71 -3.77 0.07 -12.02
CA ALA A 71 -4.16 0.87 -13.19
C ALA A 71 -5.49 0.33 -13.77
N VAL A 72 -6.41 1.23 -14.07
CA VAL A 72 -7.67 0.93 -14.79
C VAL A 72 -7.68 1.75 -16.06
N ASP A 73 -7.58 1.09 -17.21
CA ASP A 73 -7.66 1.76 -18.50
C ASP A 73 -9.13 2.13 -18.78
N LEU A 74 -9.35 3.41 -19.08
CA LEU A 74 -10.65 4.02 -19.34
C LEU A 74 -10.75 4.41 -20.83
N PRO A 75 -11.95 4.79 -21.30
CA PRO A 75 -12.12 5.35 -22.64
C PRO A 75 -11.20 6.56 -22.91
N ASP A 76 -10.97 6.84 -24.19
CA ASP A 76 -10.14 7.95 -24.68
C ASP A 76 -8.65 7.90 -24.27
N GLY A 77 -8.16 6.71 -23.92
CA GLY A 77 -6.75 6.50 -23.55
C GLY A 77 -6.38 7.04 -22.16
N GLN A 78 -7.38 7.36 -21.34
CA GLN A 78 -7.19 7.81 -19.96
C GLN A 78 -7.00 6.64 -19.01
N THR A 79 -6.36 6.88 -17.87
CA THR A 79 -6.08 5.83 -16.89
C THR A 79 -6.33 6.33 -15.48
N LEU A 80 -7.11 5.56 -14.72
CA LEU A 80 -7.23 5.74 -13.28
C LEU A 80 -6.21 4.88 -12.56
N PHE A 81 -5.38 5.50 -11.73
CA PHE A 81 -4.46 4.83 -10.82
C PHE A 81 -4.98 4.86 -9.39
N ALA A 82 -5.01 3.70 -8.73
CA ALA A 82 -5.26 3.59 -7.29
C ALA A 82 -3.95 3.26 -6.57
N LEU A 83 -3.46 4.24 -5.79
CA LEU A 83 -2.12 4.23 -5.20
C LEU A 83 -1.97 3.22 -4.06
N LEU A 84 -0.71 2.92 -3.68
CA LEU A 84 -0.35 2.13 -2.51
C LEU A 84 -0.43 2.91 -1.18
N ARG A 85 -1.06 4.09 -1.22
CA ARG A 85 -1.35 4.99 -0.09
C ARG A 85 -2.78 5.49 -0.15
N SER A 86 -3.22 6.14 0.92
CA SER A 86 -4.46 6.94 0.94
C SER A 86 -4.14 8.42 1.19
N GLU A 87 -5.15 9.27 1.31
CA GLU A 87 -4.94 10.70 1.56
C GLU A 87 -4.27 10.93 2.90
N ASN A 88 -4.75 10.25 3.94
CA ASN A 88 -4.27 10.43 5.31
C ASN A 88 -3.37 9.29 5.84
N GLU A 89 -2.93 8.36 5.01
CA GLU A 89 -2.06 7.25 5.43
C GLU A 89 -1.11 6.79 4.31
N ILE A 90 0.19 6.99 4.49
CA ILE A 90 1.27 6.61 3.55
C ILE A 90 1.46 5.08 3.50
N ASP A 91 1.28 4.40 4.63
CA ASP A 91 1.43 2.93 4.76
C ASP A 91 0.12 2.17 4.58
N TRP A 92 -0.85 2.78 3.87
CA TRP A 92 -2.20 2.24 3.72
C TRP A 92 -2.20 0.80 3.20
N ALA A 93 -1.41 0.50 2.16
CA ALA A 93 -1.34 -0.84 1.59
C ALA A 93 -0.79 -1.90 2.57
N ALA A 94 0.02 -1.51 3.55
CA ALA A 94 0.51 -2.40 4.61
C ALA A 94 -0.51 -2.63 5.74
N ASN A 95 -1.49 -1.73 5.86
CA ASN A 95 -2.39 -1.63 7.00
C ASN A 95 -3.83 -2.04 6.68
N ILE A 96 -4.30 -1.93 5.44
CA ILE A 96 -5.72 -2.07 5.10
C ILE A 96 -6.31 -3.43 5.50
N MET A 97 -5.64 -4.54 5.18
CA MET A 97 -6.12 -5.88 5.55
C MET A 97 -6.17 -6.07 7.07
N PHE A 98 -5.23 -5.49 7.81
CA PHE A 98 -5.24 -5.49 9.28
C PHE A 98 -6.39 -4.66 9.85
N LEU A 99 -6.68 -3.50 9.27
CA LEU A 99 -7.77 -2.62 9.69
C LEU A 99 -9.15 -3.27 9.50
N LEU A 100 -9.30 -4.10 8.45
CA LEU A 100 -10.53 -4.86 8.17
C LEU A 100 -10.61 -6.19 8.93
N SER A 101 -9.55 -6.60 9.61
CA SER A 101 -9.48 -7.88 10.32
C SER A 101 -9.97 -7.79 11.76
N ARG A 102 -10.32 -8.94 12.35
CA ARG A 102 -10.47 -9.04 13.81
C ARG A 102 -9.08 -9.02 14.43
N LYS A 103 -8.81 -8.05 15.30
CA LYS A 103 -7.54 -7.94 16.02
C LYS A 103 -7.51 -8.90 17.20
N TYR A 104 -6.50 -9.78 17.21
CA TYR A 104 -6.21 -10.63 18.36
C TYR A 104 -5.30 -9.89 19.35
N ARG A 105 -5.45 -10.19 20.65
CA ARG A 105 -4.66 -9.61 21.75
C ARG A 105 -3.68 -10.67 22.29
N GLY A 106 -2.65 -10.21 23.00
CA GLY A 106 -1.57 -11.05 23.52
C GLY A 106 -0.31 -10.97 22.65
N ASP A 107 0.75 -11.66 23.08
CA ASP A 107 2.08 -11.59 22.46
C ASP A 107 2.10 -12.08 21.00
N ASP A 108 1.23 -13.03 20.65
CA ASP A 108 1.06 -13.57 19.30
C ASP A 108 -0.07 -12.89 18.50
N GLY A 109 -0.64 -11.79 19.01
CA GLY A 109 -1.83 -11.17 18.44
C GLY A 109 -1.64 -10.72 16.97
N TYR A 110 -0.45 -10.25 16.62
CA TYR A 110 -0.13 -9.86 15.25
C TYR A 110 -0.07 -11.09 14.31
N GLU A 111 0.65 -12.13 14.70
CA GLU A 111 0.79 -13.37 13.92
C GLU A 111 -0.58 -14.06 13.73
N ARG A 112 -1.39 -14.16 14.79
CA ARG A 112 -2.76 -14.69 14.69
C ARG A 112 -3.63 -13.89 13.73
N THR A 113 -3.45 -12.57 13.72
CA THR A 113 -4.17 -11.69 12.78
C THR A 113 -3.76 -11.99 11.34
N VAL A 114 -2.45 -12.18 11.07
CA VAL A 114 -1.96 -12.60 9.75
C VAL A 114 -2.57 -13.94 9.32
N TYR A 115 -2.58 -14.95 10.19
CA TYR A 115 -3.22 -16.22 9.84
C TYR A 115 -4.72 -16.08 9.57
N ALA A 116 -5.42 -15.22 10.32
CA ALA A 116 -6.84 -14.96 10.07
C ALA A 116 -7.08 -14.26 8.72
N ILE A 117 -6.21 -13.30 8.34
CA ILE A 117 -6.24 -12.68 7.01
C ILE A 117 -6.05 -13.75 5.93
N ARG A 118 -5.00 -14.58 6.05
CA ARG A 118 -4.69 -15.63 5.07
C ARG A 118 -5.82 -16.64 4.88
N ARG A 119 -6.55 -16.98 5.95
CA ARG A 119 -7.69 -17.92 5.91
C ARG A 119 -8.94 -17.30 5.28
N HIS A 120 -9.08 -15.99 5.29
CA HIS A 120 -10.29 -15.32 4.79
C HIS A 120 -10.12 -14.89 3.33
N LYS A 121 -10.42 -15.80 2.41
CA LYS A 121 -10.34 -15.59 0.95
C LYS A 121 -11.58 -14.90 0.35
N GLY A 122 -12.49 -14.40 1.17
CA GLY A 122 -13.69 -13.68 0.71
C GLY A 122 -13.35 -12.30 0.17
N VAL A 123 -14.03 -11.90 -0.91
CA VAL A 123 -13.96 -10.53 -1.44
C VAL A 123 -14.63 -9.58 -0.45
N ARG A 124 -13.97 -8.47 -0.13
CA ARG A 124 -14.50 -7.43 0.74
C ARG A 124 -14.44 -6.09 0.03
N GLU A 125 -15.57 -5.41 -0.05
CA GLU A 125 -15.60 -4.02 -0.49
C GLU A 125 -15.02 -3.11 0.59
N LEU A 126 -14.21 -2.14 0.16
CA LEU A 126 -13.57 -1.17 1.02
C LEU A 126 -14.57 -0.06 1.40
N PRO A 127 -14.80 0.17 2.70
CA PRO A 127 -15.59 1.32 3.12
C PRO A 127 -14.84 2.61 2.78
N MET A 128 -15.55 3.73 2.65
CA MET A 128 -14.88 5.02 2.47
C MET A 128 -13.99 5.37 3.66
N VAL A 129 -14.44 5.06 4.87
CA VAL A 129 -13.75 5.40 6.12
C VAL A 129 -13.78 4.23 7.09
N ILE A 130 -12.68 4.03 7.80
CA ILE A 130 -12.53 3.04 8.87
C ILE A 130 -12.36 3.78 10.21
N PRO A 131 -13.22 3.53 11.21
CA PRO A 131 -13.02 4.05 12.56
C PRO A 131 -11.86 3.31 13.25
N VAL A 132 -10.93 4.07 13.85
CA VAL A 132 -9.79 3.53 14.59
C VAL A 132 -9.69 4.17 15.98
N GLY A 133 -8.89 3.58 16.87
CA GLY A 133 -8.73 4.09 18.24
C GLY A 133 -10.04 4.09 19.05
N GLY A 134 -10.90 3.08 18.86
CA GLY A 134 -12.22 3.04 19.50
C GLY A 134 -13.25 3.99 18.88
N GLY A 135 -12.98 4.54 17.69
CA GLY A 135 -13.87 5.48 16.99
C GLY A 135 -13.45 6.95 17.11
N ALA A 136 -12.41 7.26 17.90
CA ALA A 136 -11.91 8.62 18.06
C ALA A 136 -11.21 9.18 16.81
N MET A 137 -10.74 8.31 15.92
CA MET A 137 -10.03 8.69 14.70
C MET A 137 -10.65 8.00 13.48
N ARG A 138 -10.49 8.63 12.32
CA ARG A 138 -10.98 8.16 11.02
C ARG A 138 -9.78 7.97 10.10
N ARG A 139 -9.71 6.82 9.43
CA ARG A 139 -8.71 6.53 8.39
C ARG A 139 -9.42 6.24 7.09
N ASP A 140 -8.79 6.56 5.98
CA ASP A 140 -9.37 6.27 4.67
C ASP A 140 -9.37 4.75 4.45
N GLY A 141 -10.54 4.20 4.13
CA GLY A 141 -10.65 2.80 3.78
C GLY A 141 -10.27 2.52 2.34
N ARG A 142 -10.22 3.55 1.49
CA ARG A 142 -9.91 3.48 0.05
C ARG A 142 -8.56 4.14 -0.26
N PRO A 143 -7.84 3.68 -1.29
CA PRO A 143 -6.61 4.32 -1.72
C PRO A 143 -6.88 5.70 -2.32
N MET A 144 -5.85 6.53 -2.37
CA MET A 144 -5.89 7.77 -3.16
C MET A 144 -5.96 7.40 -4.64
N LEU A 145 -6.82 8.10 -5.37
CA LEU A 145 -6.99 7.93 -6.81
C LEU A 145 -6.36 9.11 -7.55
N VAL A 146 -5.61 8.81 -8.60
CA VAL A 146 -4.96 9.82 -9.46
C VAL A 146 -5.07 9.43 -10.93
N THR A 147 -4.86 10.41 -11.80
CA THR A 147 -4.62 10.23 -13.25
C THR A 147 -3.37 11.03 -13.62
N PHE A 148 -2.91 10.89 -14.85
CA PHE A 148 -1.90 11.74 -15.45
C PHE A 148 -2.45 12.39 -16.72
N GLY A 149 -2.15 13.67 -16.93
CA GLY A 149 -2.35 14.29 -18.24
C GLY A 149 -1.44 13.67 -19.31
N ASP A 150 -0.23 13.29 -18.92
CA ASP A 150 0.74 12.51 -19.71
C ASP A 150 1.46 11.51 -18.78
N GLU A 151 1.26 10.20 -18.99
CA GLU A 151 1.89 9.16 -18.17
C GLU A 151 3.44 9.19 -18.22
N ALA A 152 4.02 9.80 -19.25
CA ALA A 152 5.47 10.00 -19.35
C ALA A 152 5.97 11.21 -18.54
N ASP A 153 5.09 12.11 -18.13
CA ASP A 153 5.41 13.28 -17.30
C ASP A 153 4.83 13.14 -15.88
N PRO A 154 5.67 12.80 -14.86
CA PRO A 154 5.21 12.67 -13.49
C PRO A 154 4.65 13.98 -12.89
N MET A 155 4.98 15.14 -13.47
CA MET A 155 4.42 16.43 -13.05
C MET A 155 2.96 16.63 -13.46
N SER A 156 2.48 15.87 -14.44
CA SER A 156 1.11 15.94 -14.94
C SER A 156 0.10 15.18 -14.07
N VAL A 157 0.52 14.71 -12.89
CA VAL A 157 -0.35 13.99 -11.95
C VAL A 157 -1.49 14.89 -11.47
N GLU A 158 -2.69 14.34 -11.51
CA GLU A 158 -3.90 14.98 -11.04
C GLU A 158 -4.66 14.07 -10.09
N LYS A 159 -5.24 14.65 -9.04
CA LYS A 159 -6.05 13.91 -8.07
C LYS A 159 -7.45 13.69 -8.63
N VAL A 160 -7.96 12.47 -8.51
CA VAL A 160 -9.32 12.11 -8.90
C VAL A 160 -10.20 12.05 -7.66
N ASP A 161 -11.34 12.75 -7.69
CA ASP A 161 -12.35 12.64 -6.62
C ASP A 161 -13.09 11.30 -6.74
N PRO A 162 -12.97 10.37 -5.77
CA PRO A 162 -13.63 9.07 -5.83
C PRO A 162 -15.17 9.15 -5.82
N LEU A 163 -15.76 10.30 -5.46
CA LEU A 163 -17.20 10.54 -5.49
C LEU A 163 -17.66 11.21 -6.79
N ASN A 164 -16.74 11.66 -7.65
CA ASN A 164 -17.06 12.39 -8.86
C ASN A 164 -16.01 12.17 -9.97
N LEU A 165 -15.81 10.92 -10.38
CA LEU A 165 -14.91 10.57 -11.49
C LEU A 165 -15.28 11.28 -12.80
N ALA A 166 -16.56 11.58 -13.01
CA ALA A 166 -17.05 12.24 -14.20
C ALA A 166 -16.46 13.64 -14.42
N ALA A 167 -16.06 14.32 -13.34
CA ALA A 167 -15.37 15.61 -13.42
C ALA A 167 -13.98 15.51 -14.09
N THR A 168 -13.34 14.34 -14.03
CA THR A 168 -12.04 14.09 -14.65
C THR A 168 -12.17 13.35 -15.97
N PHE A 169 -12.98 12.30 -16.01
CA PHE A 169 -13.01 11.35 -17.13
C PHE A 169 -14.21 11.51 -18.07
N GLY A 170 -15.11 12.45 -17.80
CA GLY A 170 -16.30 12.71 -18.61
C GLY A 170 -17.59 12.06 -18.09
N GLU A 171 -18.71 12.48 -18.68
CA GLU A 171 -20.05 12.07 -18.24
C GLU A 171 -20.25 10.54 -18.28
N GLY A 172 -20.93 10.00 -17.27
CA GLY A 172 -21.22 8.57 -17.15
C GLY A 172 -20.07 7.73 -16.59
N VAL A 173 -18.91 8.32 -16.27
CA VAL A 173 -17.83 7.62 -15.57
C VAL A 173 -18.01 7.72 -14.05
N SER A 174 -18.08 6.58 -13.37
CA SER A 174 -18.23 6.55 -11.90
C SER A 174 -17.50 5.36 -11.26
N LEU A 175 -17.01 5.56 -10.04
CA LEU A 175 -16.38 4.49 -9.27
C LEU A 175 -17.49 3.58 -8.72
N LYS A 176 -17.50 2.32 -9.18
CA LYS A 176 -18.46 1.33 -8.68
C LYS A 176 -18.08 0.83 -7.30
N ARG A 177 -16.85 0.29 -7.18
CA ARG A 177 -16.32 -0.22 -5.91
C ARG A 177 -14.81 -0.46 -5.98
N ILE A 178 -14.22 -0.54 -4.81
CA ILE A 178 -12.85 -1.01 -4.61
C ILE A 178 -12.90 -2.18 -3.64
N THR A 179 -12.29 -3.30 -3.99
CA THR A 179 -12.34 -4.51 -3.18
C THR A 179 -10.96 -5.03 -2.85
N VAL A 180 -10.85 -5.72 -1.71
CA VAL A 180 -9.68 -6.50 -1.33
C VAL A 180 -10.04 -7.96 -1.12
N GLN A 181 -9.12 -8.85 -1.46
CA GLN A 181 -9.28 -10.30 -1.27
C GLN A 181 -7.94 -10.92 -0.95
N ALA A 182 -7.80 -11.65 0.16
CA ALA A 182 -6.59 -12.42 0.40
C ALA A 182 -6.42 -13.47 -0.71
N THR A 183 -5.22 -13.61 -1.25
CA THR A 183 -4.94 -14.50 -2.40
C THR A 183 -3.57 -15.18 -2.23
N ASP A 184 -3.33 -16.22 -3.03
CA ASP A 184 -2.02 -16.88 -3.16
C ASP A 184 -1.38 -16.60 -4.54
N ASP A 185 -2.06 -15.80 -5.38
CA ASP A 185 -1.55 -15.33 -6.68
C ASP A 185 -0.16 -14.66 -6.54
N PRO A 186 0.66 -14.68 -7.60
CA PRO A 186 1.92 -13.94 -7.60
C PRO A 186 1.67 -12.43 -7.48
N VAL A 187 2.63 -11.73 -6.88
CA VAL A 187 2.64 -10.25 -6.84
C VAL A 187 2.60 -9.70 -8.26
N THR A 188 1.74 -8.71 -8.51
CA THR A 188 1.64 -8.05 -9.80
C THR A 188 2.86 -7.15 -10.04
N THR A 189 3.32 -7.12 -11.28
CA THR A 189 4.46 -6.33 -11.76
C THR A 189 4.15 -5.79 -13.16
N GLY A 190 4.72 -4.64 -13.50
CA GLY A 190 4.65 -4.06 -14.84
C GLY A 190 4.44 -2.54 -14.84
N ILE A 191 4.04 -1.95 -13.71
CA ILE A 191 3.80 -0.51 -13.63
C ILE A 191 5.05 0.32 -13.94
N GLU A 192 6.23 -0.23 -13.71
CA GLU A 192 7.52 0.43 -13.95
C GLU A 192 7.87 0.51 -15.43
N GLU A 193 7.39 -0.46 -16.22
CA GLU A 193 7.51 -0.43 -17.68
C GLU A 193 6.50 0.55 -18.28
N ARG A 194 5.31 0.62 -17.69
CA ARG A 194 4.26 1.58 -18.06
C ARG A 194 4.67 3.02 -17.75
N LEU A 195 5.06 3.28 -16.50
CA LEU A 195 5.51 4.57 -15.98
C LEU A 195 7.04 4.58 -15.97
N GLY A 196 7.65 4.73 -17.15
CA GLY A 196 9.09 4.57 -17.37
C GLY A 196 10.00 5.50 -16.56
N TRP A 197 9.45 6.53 -15.91
CA TRP A 197 10.17 7.40 -14.98
C TRP A 197 10.38 6.78 -13.59
N ILE A 198 9.62 5.75 -13.18
CA ILE A 198 9.71 5.16 -11.84
C ILE A 198 11.13 4.69 -11.48
N PRO A 199 11.86 3.93 -12.34
CA PRO A 199 13.21 3.48 -12.01
C PRO A 199 14.20 4.62 -11.78
N GLY A 200 14.00 5.77 -12.44
CA GLY A 200 14.88 6.95 -12.37
C GLY A 200 14.55 7.94 -11.25
N GLN A 201 13.35 7.88 -10.67
CA GLN A 201 12.86 8.79 -9.61
C GLN A 201 12.63 8.09 -8.26
N ARG A 202 13.52 7.18 -7.86
CA ARG A 202 13.45 6.54 -6.53
C ARG A 202 13.78 7.49 -5.38
N GLU A 203 14.57 8.52 -5.66
CA GLU A 203 14.97 9.52 -4.67
C GLU A 203 14.20 10.81 -4.91
N GLY A 204 13.20 11.06 -4.05
CA GLY A 204 12.44 12.31 -4.06
C GLY A 204 10.98 12.15 -4.45
N MET A 205 10.38 13.28 -4.78
CA MET A 205 8.97 13.44 -5.12
C MET A 205 8.80 13.47 -6.65
N LEU A 206 7.57 13.35 -7.14
CA LEU A 206 7.27 13.38 -8.59
C LEU A 206 7.74 14.69 -9.25
N ASP A 207 7.76 15.79 -8.50
CA ASP A 207 8.28 17.08 -8.96
C ASP A 207 9.81 17.20 -8.97
N GLY A 208 10.53 16.10 -8.72
CA GLY A 208 11.99 16.04 -8.73
C GLY A 208 12.65 16.62 -7.48
N ARG A 209 11.89 17.18 -6.53
CA ARG A 209 12.47 17.65 -5.26
C ARG A 209 12.73 16.48 -4.33
N ARG A 210 13.78 16.59 -3.51
CA ARG A 210 14.11 15.56 -2.50
C ARG A 210 13.08 15.46 -1.39
N ASN A 211 12.49 16.59 -1.00
CA ASN A 211 11.56 16.70 0.13
C ASN A 211 10.31 17.47 -0.30
N ASN A 212 9.21 17.20 0.38
CA ASN A 212 7.99 17.99 0.22
C ASN A 212 8.14 19.39 0.84
N THR A 213 7.37 20.35 0.34
CA THR A 213 7.37 21.75 0.78
C THR A 213 6.05 22.41 0.48
N ILE A 214 5.60 23.28 1.40
CA ILE A 214 4.37 24.09 1.22
C ILE A 214 4.49 25.11 0.08
N LYS A 215 5.70 25.34 -0.45
CA LYS A 215 5.98 26.30 -1.54
C LYS A 215 6.03 25.64 -2.92
N ALA A 216 5.64 24.38 -3.03
CA ALA A 216 5.66 23.67 -4.31
C ALA A 216 4.61 24.25 -5.26
N GLU A 217 4.98 24.38 -6.54
CA GLU A 217 4.08 24.83 -7.61
C GLU A 217 2.95 23.82 -7.85
N ASN A 218 3.29 22.52 -7.88
CA ASN A 218 2.33 21.43 -7.83
C ASN A 218 2.47 20.69 -6.48
N PRO A 219 1.64 21.02 -5.48
CA PRO A 219 1.68 20.37 -4.18
C PRO A 219 1.41 18.86 -4.23
N LEU A 220 0.59 18.39 -5.18
CA LEU A 220 0.29 16.97 -5.32
C LEU A 220 1.55 16.22 -5.80
N ALA A 221 2.15 16.66 -6.90
CA ALA A 221 3.39 16.08 -7.43
C ALA A 221 4.52 16.12 -6.38
N ASN A 222 4.58 17.18 -5.57
CA ASN A 222 5.56 17.29 -4.49
C ASN A 222 5.22 16.48 -3.22
N SER A 223 4.02 15.87 -3.14
CA SER A 223 3.59 15.04 -2.02
C SER A 223 3.62 13.54 -2.31
N LEU A 224 3.81 13.18 -3.58
CA LEU A 224 3.85 11.82 -4.09
C LEU A 224 5.26 11.47 -4.54
N SER A 225 5.56 10.18 -4.53
CA SER A 225 6.83 9.61 -4.97
C SER A 225 6.58 8.36 -5.80
N SER A 226 7.63 7.84 -6.44
CA SER A 226 7.59 6.54 -7.12
C SER A 226 7.10 5.40 -6.21
N TYR A 227 7.35 5.48 -4.90
CA TYR A 227 6.88 4.49 -3.92
C TYR A 227 5.37 4.46 -3.74
N ASP A 228 4.64 5.48 -4.16
CA ASP A 228 3.17 5.46 -4.14
C ASP A 228 2.60 4.59 -5.26
N PHE A 229 3.42 4.29 -6.28
CA PHE A 229 3.09 3.48 -7.45
C PHE A 229 3.76 2.10 -7.43
N SER A 230 5.01 1.99 -6.98
CA SER A 230 5.75 0.73 -6.91
C SER A 230 6.55 0.60 -5.61
N LYS A 231 6.31 -0.47 -4.85
CA LYS A 231 7.08 -0.81 -3.63
C LYS A 231 7.71 -2.19 -3.78
N GLY A 232 9.01 -2.31 -3.48
CA GLY A 232 9.70 -3.59 -3.32
C GLY A 232 9.84 -4.46 -4.58
N LEU A 233 9.54 -3.93 -5.78
CA LEU A 233 9.57 -4.67 -7.04
C LEU A 233 10.95 -4.71 -7.70
N ILE A 234 11.77 -3.65 -7.55
CA ILE A 234 13.13 -3.61 -8.10
C ILE A 234 14.17 -3.80 -6.99
N ARG A 235 15.18 -4.63 -7.28
CA ARG A 235 16.39 -4.82 -6.47
C ARG A 235 17.49 -3.83 -6.87
#